data_AF-A0A956QS40-F1
#
_entry.id   AF-A0A956QS40-F1
#
_cell.length_a   1.000
_cell.length_b   1.000
_cell.length_c   1.000
_cell.angle_alpha   90.00
_cell.angle_beta   90.00
_cell.angle_gamma   90.00
#
_symmetry.space_group_name_H-M   'P 1'
#
loop_
_entity.id
_entity.type
_entity.pdbx_description
1 polymer ?
#
loop_
_entity_poly.entity_id
_entity_poly.type
_entity_poly.pdbx_seq_one_letter_code
_entity_poly.pdbx_strand_id
1 'polypeptide(L)'
;MSAEPKKERRLDLRLSALAKTQIEKAAELQGRSISDFVLAAALSEAYQVIEQQMVLKLCLEDSMALADAFINEPKPNQKAIEAARRYRQRMKQT
;
A
#
# COMPACT_ATOMS: atom_id res chain seq x y z
N MET A 1 -29.03 -3.16 13.38
CA MET A 1 -28.70 -4.09 12.28
C MET A 1 -27.75 -3.35 11.35
N SER A 2 -26.45 -3.60 11.47
CA SER A 2 -25.44 -2.93 10.64
C SER A 2 -25.59 -3.43 9.21
N ALA A 3 -25.84 -2.52 8.26
CA ALA A 3 -25.94 -2.87 6.86
C ALA A 3 -24.57 -3.35 6.36
N GLU A 4 -24.46 -4.63 5.98
CA GLU A 4 -23.27 -5.10 5.28
C GLU A 4 -23.11 -4.32 3.96
N PRO A 5 -21.89 -3.87 3.62
CA PRO A 5 -21.66 -3.14 2.39
C PRO A 5 -22.02 -4.02 1.19
N LYS A 6 -22.90 -3.50 0.35
CA LYS A 6 -23.42 -4.22 -0.81
C LYS A 6 -22.30 -4.43 -1.83
N LYS A 7 -22.06 -5.69 -2.23
CA LYS A 7 -21.03 -6.07 -3.21
C LYS A 7 -21.46 -5.71 -4.64
N GLU A 8 -21.34 -4.43 -5.00
CA GLU A 8 -21.86 -3.89 -6.27
C GLU A 8 -20.81 -3.84 -7.41
N ARG A 9 -19.52 -3.92 -7.06
CA ARG A 9 -18.42 -3.88 -8.04
C ARG A 9 -18.05 -5.29 -8.49
N ARG A 10 -17.71 -5.45 -9.77
CA ARG A 10 -17.28 -6.72 -10.38
C ARG A 10 -15.83 -6.65 -10.83
N LEU A 11 -15.16 -7.80 -10.78
CA LEU A 11 -13.82 -8.01 -11.32
C LEU A 11 -13.92 -9.10 -12.38
N ASP A 12 -13.75 -8.72 -13.64
CA ASP A 12 -13.81 -9.64 -14.77
C ASP A 12 -12.40 -10.09 -15.15
N LEU A 13 -12.16 -11.41 -15.18
CA LEU A 13 -10.85 -12.01 -15.45
C LEU A 13 -10.96 -13.05 -16.57
N ARG A 14 -10.04 -12.99 -17.53
CA ARG A 14 -9.84 -14.06 -18.53
C ARG A 14 -8.73 -14.98 -18.07
N LEU A 15 -9.00 -16.28 -18.06
CA LEU A 15 -8.08 -17.31 -17.55
C LEU A 15 -7.88 -18.39 -18.62
N SER A 16 -6.73 -19.06 -18.58
CA SER A 16 -6.57 -20.34 -19.28
C SER A 16 -7.33 -21.45 -18.54
N ALA A 17 -7.61 -22.56 -19.25
CA ALA A 17 -8.25 -23.72 -18.63
C ALA A 17 -7.44 -24.28 -17.46
N LEU A 18 -6.11 -24.35 -17.61
CA LEU A 18 -5.21 -24.80 -16.56
C LEU A 18 -5.29 -23.92 -15.30
N ALA A 19 -5.25 -22.60 -15.47
CA ALA A 19 -5.35 -21.66 -14.35
C ALA A 19 -6.69 -21.82 -13.62
N LYS A 20 -7.79 -22.00 -14.36
CA LYS A 20 -9.10 -22.24 -13.77
C LYS A 20 -9.11 -23.53 -12.91
N THR A 21 -8.61 -24.64 -13.43
CA THR A 21 -8.55 -25.92 -12.69
C THR A 21 -7.73 -25.81 -11.41
N GLN A 22 -6.59 -25.11 -11.46
CA GLN A 22 -5.74 -24.93 -10.27
C GLN A 22 -6.44 -24.09 -9.19
N ILE A 23 -7.08 -22.98 -9.58
CA ILE A 23 -7.83 -22.12 -8.65
C ILE A 23 -9.01 -22.88 -8.04
N GLU A 24 -9.76 -23.63 -8.85
CA GLU A 24 -10.86 -24.48 -8.39
C GLU A 24 -10.38 -25.48 -7.34
N LYS A 25 -9.26 -26.17 -7.60
CA LYS A 25 -8.71 -27.14 -6.66
C LYS A 25 -8.27 -26.48 -5.36
N ALA A 26 -7.62 -25.32 -5.43
CA ALA A 26 -7.18 -24.60 -4.24
C ALA A 26 -8.35 -24.06 -3.40
N ALA A 27 -9.42 -23.59 -4.05
CA ALA A 27 -10.64 -23.15 -3.39
C ALA A 27 -11.36 -24.32 -2.69
N GLU A 28 -11.46 -25.47 -3.36
CA GLU A 28 -12.01 -26.71 -2.80
C GLU A 28 -11.26 -27.16 -1.55
N LEU A 29 -9.92 -27.18 -1.61
CA LEU A 29 -9.07 -27.56 -0.47
C LEU A 29 -9.26 -26.66 0.75
N GLN A 30 -9.64 -25.40 0.55
CA GLN A 30 -9.91 -24.45 1.64
C GLN A 30 -11.40 -24.38 2.02
N GLY A 31 -12.26 -25.17 1.39
CA GLY A 31 -13.70 -25.21 1.69
C GLY A 31 -14.43 -23.90 1.39
N ARG A 32 -13.96 -23.11 0.41
CA ARG A 32 -14.54 -21.82 0.05
C ARG A 32 -14.84 -21.72 -1.44
N SER A 33 -15.70 -20.76 -1.81
CA SER A 33 -16.02 -20.52 -3.22
C SER A 33 -14.81 -19.98 -4.00
N ILE A 34 -14.77 -20.21 -5.31
CA ILE A 34 -13.74 -19.68 -6.21
C ILE A 34 -13.63 -18.15 -6.06
N SER A 35 -14.77 -17.45 -6.06
CA SER A 35 -14.79 -15.99 -5.95
C SER A 35 -14.20 -15.49 -4.64
N ASP A 36 -14.51 -16.17 -3.53
CA ASP A 36 -13.95 -15.84 -2.22
C ASP A 36 -12.45 -16.14 -2.16
N PHE A 37 -12.02 -17.26 -2.73
CA PHE A 37 -10.61 -17.62 -2.83
C PHE A 37 -9.80 -16.56 -3.61
N VAL A 38 -10.29 -16.20 -4.80
CA VAL A 38 -9.62 -15.21 -5.66
C VAL A 38 -9.61 -13.83 -5.01
N LEU A 39 -10.71 -13.40 -4.40
CA LEU A 39 -10.79 -12.11 -3.72
C LEU A 39 -9.80 -12.06 -2.56
N ALA A 40 -9.76 -13.08 -1.70
CA ALA A 40 -8.86 -13.13 -0.56
C ALA A 40 -7.38 -13.14 -0.99
N ALA A 41 -7.04 -13.92 -2.04
CA ALA A 41 -5.68 -13.95 -2.57
C ALA A 41 -5.27 -12.58 -3.16
N ALA A 42 -6.15 -11.96 -3.95
CA ALA A 42 -5.88 -10.65 -4.55
C ALA A 42 -5.74 -9.55 -3.48
N LEU A 43 -6.57 -9.58 -2.43
CA LEU A 43 -6.46 -8.64 -1.32
C LEU A 43 -5.16 -8.82 -0.55
N SER A 44 -4.77 -10.07 -0.25
CA SER A 44 -3.51 -10.36 0.43
C SER A 44 -2.31 -9.78 -0.32
N GLU A 45 -2.26 -9.99 -1.64
CA GLU A 45 -1.19 -9.45 -2.48
C GLU A 45 -1.23 -7.92 -2.53
N ALA A 46 -2.43 -7.34 -2.71
CA ALA A 46 -2.60 -5.89 -2.73
C ALA A 46 -2.13 -5.24 -1.42
N TYR A 47 -2.43 -5.85 -0.27
CA TYR A 47 -1.95 -5.37 1.02
C TYR A 47 -0.43 -5.38 1.10
N GLN A 48 0.23 -6.46 0.67
CA GLN A 48 1.69 -6.55 0.69
C GLN A 48 2.33 -5.49 -0.23
N VAL A 49 1.80 -5.31 -1.43
CA VAL A 49 2.31 -4.30 -2.38
C VAL A 49 2.13 -2.89 -1.82
N ILE A 50 0.95 -2.58 -1.27
CA ILE A 50 0.69 -1.26 -0.66
C ILE A 50 1.61 -1.03 0.54
N GLU A 51 1.76 -2.01 1.42
CA GLU A 51 2.64 -1.91 2.58
C GLU A 51 4.09 -1.65 2.16
N GLN A 52 4.60 -2.42 1.18
CA GLN A 52 5.96 -2.27 0.68
C GLN A 52 6.23 -0.89 0.07
N GLN A 53 5.24 -0.27 -0.56
CA GLN A 53 5.41 1.00 -1.26
C GLN A 53 5.11 2.22 -0.37
N MET A 54 4.22 2.08 0.62
CA MET A 54 3.70 3.21 1.40
C MET A 54 4.17 3.22 2.86
N VAL A 55 4.71 2.12 3.38
CA VAL A 55 5.22 2.06 4.76
C VAL A 55 6.73 2.25 4.76
N LEU A 56 7.17 3.37 5.34
CA LEU A 56 8.57 3.56 5.73
C LEU A 56 8.89 2.60 6.89
N LYS A 57 9.52 1.46 6.58
CA LYS A 57 10.11 0.57 7.59
C LYS A 57 11.43 1.18 8.05
N LEU A 58 11.42 1.77 9.24
CA LEU A 58 12.59 2.37 9.87
C LEU A 58 13.21 1.39 10.87
N CYS A 59 14.54 1.38 10.98
CA CYS A 59 15.19 0.72 12.11
C CYS A 59 14.89 1.48 13.42
N LEU A 60 15.32 0.93 14.55
CA LEU A 60 15.07 1.56 15.85
C LEU A 60 15.70 2.96 15.91
N GLU A 61 16.95 3.12 15.44
CA GLU A 61 17.62 4.42 15.48
C GLU A 61 16.89 5.47 14.66
N ASP A 62 16.50 5.12 13.42
CA ASP A 62 15.76 6.01 12.53
C ASP A 62 14.36 6.34 13.07
N SER A 63 13.70 5.36 13.70
CA SER A 63 12.39 5.57 14.33
C SER A 63 12.47 6.55 15.50
N MET A 64 13.51 6.42 16.33
CA MET A 64 13.77 7.35 17.43
C MET A 64 14.09 8.75 16.92
N ALA A 65 14.95 8.85 15.90
CA ALA A 65 15.29 10.13 15.28
C ALA A 65 14.05 10.82 14.66
N LEU A 66 13.19 10.05 14.00
CA LEU A 66 11.94 10.57 13.44
C LEU A 66 10.96 11.02 14.53
N ALA A 67 10.78 10.22 15.59
CA ALA A 67 9.93 10.58 16.72
C ALA A 67 10.43 11.86 17.42
N ASP A 68 11.74 11.95 17.65
CA ASP A 68 12.36 13.14 18.23
C ASP A 68 12.16 14.39 17.35
N ALA A 69 12.28 14.23 16.03
CA ALA A 69 12.02 15.32 15.08
C ALA A 69 10.56 15.81 15.11
N PHE A 70 9.58 14.94 15.37
CA PHE A 70 8.19 15.34 15.53
C PHE A 70 7.90 16.00 16.88
N ILE A 71 8.56 15.56 17.96
CA ILE A 71 8.33 16.09 19.31
C ILE A 71 9.03 17.45 19.50
N ASN A 72 10.27 17.55 19.04
CA ASN A 72 11.12 18.71 19.30
C ASN A 72 11.12 19.73 18.16
N GLU A 73 10.55 19.38 16.99
CA GLU A 73 10.45 20.23 15.79
C GLU A 73 11.72 21.08 15.52
N PRO A 74 12.87 20.44 15.23
CA PRO A 74 14.13 21.15 15.10
C PRO A 74 14.07 22.18 13.97
N LYS A 75 14.64 23.37 14.23
CA LYS A 75 14.70 24.44 13.22
C LYS A 75 15.52 23.97 12.01
N PRO A 76 15.10 24.30 10.77
CA PRO A 76 15.83 23.93 9.57
C PRO A 76 17.21 24.57 9.57
N ASN A 77 18.23 23.77 9.24
CA ASN A 77 19.60 24.27 9.15
C ASN A 77 19.79 25.17 7.91
N GLN A 78 20.92 25.89 7.86
CA GLN A 78 21.19 26.85 6.79
C GLN A 78 21.19 26.21 5.39
N LYS A 79 21.70 24.98 5.26
CA LYS A 79 21.67 24.23 4.00
C LYS A 79 20.23 23.92 3.54
N ALA A 80 19.34 23.54 4.46
CA ALA A 80 17.93 23.28 4.17
C ALA A 80 17.20 24.57 3.73
N ILE A 81 17.48 25.70 4.39
CA ILE A 81 16.92 27.00 4.02
C ILE A 81 17.37 27.41 2.61
N GLU A 82 18.66 27.26 2.30
CA GLU A 82 19.20 27.57 0.98
C GLU A 82 18.63 26.65 -0.12
N ALA A 83 18.47 25.35 0.16
CA ALA A 83 17.84 24.41 -0.76
C ALA A 83 16.39 24.80 -1.07
N ALA A 84 15.61 25.14 -0.04
CA ALA A 84 14.24 25.62 -0.21
C ALA A 84 14.16 26.95 -0.99
N ARG A 85 15.16 27.83 -0.85
CA ARG A 85 15.28 29.06 -1.64
C ARG A 85 15.53 28.75 -3.12
N ARG A 86 16.49 27.87 -3.43
CA ARG A 86 16.79 27.45 -4.81
C ARG A 86 15.59 26.80 -5.49
N TYR A 87 14.87 25.93 -4.78
CA TYR A 87 13.65 25.30 -5.30
C TYR A 87 12.57 26.32 -5.66
N ARG A 88 12.30 27.29 -4.76
CA ARG A 88 11.33 28.37 -5.03
C ARG A 88 11.73 29.25 -6.20
N GLN A 89 13.02 29.48 -6.43
CA GLN A 89 13.49 30.24 -7.58
C GLN A 89 13.26 29.49 -8.90
N ARG A 90 13.48 28.16 -8.94
CA ARG A 90 13.18 27.32 -10.12
C ARG A 90 11.68 27.30 -10.44
N MET A 91 10.83 27.10 -9.43
CA MET A 91 9.38 27.06 -9.61
C MET A 91 8.76 28.38 -10.08
N LYS A 92 9.42 29.53 -9.84
CA LYS A 92 8.96 30.85 -10.31
C LYS A 92 9.36 31.17 -11.75
N GLN A 93 10.22 30.36 -12.36
CA GLN A 93 10.69 30.54 -13.74
C GLN A 93 9.89 29.68 -14.74
N THR A 94 8.98 28.84 -14.25
CA THR A 94 8.00 28.06 -15.06
C THR A 94 6.64 28.74 -14.94
#